data_AF-A0A7S1QVL6-F1
#
_entry.id   AF-A0A7S1QVL6-F1
#
_cell.length_a   1.000
_cell.length_b   1.000
_cell.length_c   1.000
_cell.angle_alpha   90.00
_cell.angle_beta   90.00
_cell.angle_gamma   90.00
#
_symmetry.space_group_name_H-M   'P 1'
#
loop_
_entity.id
_entity.type
_entity.pdbx_description
1 polymer ?
#
loop_
_entity_poly.entity_id
_entity_poly.type
_entity_poly.pdbx_seq_one_letter_code
_entity_poly.pdbx_strand_id
1 'polypeptide(L)'
;FLLSHLYGAMERKAKVTKATGRHLVEIDGRPAAEVLDEVSGGAIGDRLGGGPVLHEMARFPLAIQHRNHLRLVHARAVVENGQVECFGPVTVGEVSFLHSKASDVTGAA
;
A
#
# COMPACT_ATOMS: atom_id res chain seq x y z
N PHE A 1 17.10 7.79 4.97
CA PHE A 1 17.03 9.27 5.01
C PHE A 1 16.46 9.91 3.74
N LEU A 2 16.44 9.25 2.56
CA LEU A 2 15.81 9.81 1.35
C LEU A 2 14.26 9.73 1.38
N LEU A 3 13.70 8.63 1.91
CA LEU A 3 12.24 8.38 1.90
C LEU A 3 11.43 9.39 2.73
N SER A 4 11.98 9.91 3.82
CA SER A 4 11.30 10.90 4.68
C SER A 4 11.18 12.28 4.02
N HIS A 5 11.88 12.54 2.92
CA HIS A 5 11.73 13.79 2.17
C HIS A 5 10.48 13.74 1.27
N LEU A 6 10.23 12.60 0.61
CA LEU A 6 9.15 12.39 -0.36
C LEU A 6 7.85 11.83 0.24
N TYR A 7 7.96 11.13 1.37
CA TYR A 7 6.84 10.46 2.01
C TYR A 7 6.69 10.89 3.46
N GLY A 8 5.45 11.13 3.88
CA GLY A 8 5.06 11.19 5.28
C GLY A 8 4.81 9.78 5.81
N ALA A 9 5.39 9.45 6.96
CA ALA A 9 5.00 8.24 7.67
C ALA A 9 3.60 8.45 8.25
N MET A 10 2.70 7.51 8.01
CA MET A 10 1.47 7.45 8.79
C MET A 10 1.81 6.83 10.15
N GLU A 11 1.18 7.30 11.22
CA GLU A 11 1.28 6.67 12.55
C GLU A 11 0.52 5.32 12.60
N ARG A 12 0.67 4.49 11.56
CA ARG A 12 0.03 3.19 11.46
C ARG A 12 1.01 2.16 10.94
N LYS A 13 1.32 1.21 11.83
CA LYS A 13 1.94 -0.08 11.49
C LYS A 13 0.84 -1.13 11.43
N ALA A 14 1.04 -2.11 10.56
CA ALA A 14 0.19 -3.27 10.43
C ALA A 14 1.03 -4.50 10.14
N LYS A 15 0.40 -5.67 10.10
CA LYS A 15 1.05 -6.94 9.79
C LYS A 15 0.42 -7.54 8.55
N VAL A 16 1.21 -7.70 7.49
CA VAL A 16 0.84 -8.60 6.40
C VAL A 16 0.75 -10.01 6.98
N THR A 17 -0.47 -10.54 7.02
CA THR A 17 -0.78 -11.85 7.61
C THR A 17 -0.79 -12.95 6.55
N LYS A 18 -1.07 -12.59 5.29
CA LYS A 18 -1.00 -13.53 4.17
C LYS A 18 -0.59 -12.82 2.87
N ALA A 19 0.39 -13.37 2.16
CA ALA A 19 0.85 -12.89 0.87
C ALA A 19 1.44 -14.03 0.02
N THR A 20 1.41 -13.90 -1.31
CA THR A 20 2.02 -14.85 -2.24
C THR A 20 2.54 -14.13 -3.48
N GLY A 21 3.87 -14.11 -3.65
CA GLY A 21 4.51 -13.39 -4.75
C GLY A 21 4.14 -11.91 -4.70
N ARG A 22 3.44 -11.43 -5.73
CA ARG A 22 2.94 -10.04 -5.80
C ARG A 22 1.53 -9.84 -5.23
N HIS A 23 0.90 -10.89 -4.73
CA HIS A 23 -0.46 -10.82 -4.19
C HIS A 23 -0.41 -10.62 -2.69
N LEU A 24 -0.88 -9.46 -2.26
CA LEU A 24 -1.16 -9.15 -0.88
C LEU A 24 -2.59 -9.60 -0.58
N VAL A 25 -2.74 -10.58 0.30
CA VAL A 25 -4.03 -11.23 0.55
C VAL A 25 -4.69 -10.66 1.79
N GLU A 26 -3.97 -10.65 2.91
CA GLU A 26 -4.49 -10.17 4.19
C GLU A 26 -3.49 -9.28 4.92
N ILE A 27 -4.03 -8.22 5.54
CA ILE A 27 -3.35 -7.37 6.51
C ILE A 27 -4.16 -7.43 7.81
N ASP A 28 -3.50 -7.74 8.92
CA ASP A 28 -4.12 -7.89 10.25
C ASP A 28 -5.33 -8.84 10.26
N GLY A 29 -5.29 -9.90 9.44
CA GLY A 29 -6.37 -10.88 9.30
C GLY A 29 -7.59 -10.41 8.49
N ARG A 30 -7.52 -9.23 7.87
CA ARG A 30 -8.58 -8.65 7.01
C ARG A 30 -8.16 -8.64 5.54
N PRO A 31 -9.10 -8.68 4.59
CA PRO A 31 -8.81 -8.52 3.17
C PRO A 31 -7.98 -7.27 2.91
N ALA A 32 -6.90 -7.42 2.15
CA ALA A 32 -5.94 -6.34 1.93
C ALA A 32 -6.59 -5.08 1.31
N ALA A 33 -7.54 -5.25 0.39
CA ALA A 33 -8.24 -4.15 -0.24
C ALA A 33 -9.00 -3.28 0.78
N GLU A 34 -9.66 -3.89 1.77
CA GLU A 34 -10.39 -3.15 2.81
C GLU A 34 -9.46 -2.32 3.70
N VAL A 35 -8.30 -2.90 4.06
CA VAL A 35 -7.32 -2.18 4.88
C VAL A 35 -6.70 -1.03 4.10
N LEU A 36 -6.40 -1.23 2.81
CA LEU A 36 -5.87 -0.16 1.95
C LEU A 36 -6.91 0.95 1.71
N ASP A 37 -8.18 0.60 1.54
CA ASP A 37 -9.25 1.58 1.40
C ASP A 37 -9.36 2.45 2.66
N GLU A 38 -9.40 1.83 3.83
CA GLU A 38 -9.42 2.52 5.12
C GLU A 38 -8.22 3.45 5.30
N VAL A 39 -7.01 2.98 4.99
CA VAL A 39 -5.78 3.79 5.08
C VAL A 39 -5.78 4.96 4.09
N SER A 40 -6.32 4.75 2.89
CA SER A 40 -6.40 5.78 1.86
C SER A 40 -7.55 6.78 2.06
N GLY A 41 -8.36 6.61 3.11
CA GLY A 41 -9.53 7.45 3.37
C GLY A 41 -10.71 7.16 2.44
N GLY A 42 -10.86 5.92 1.97
CA GLY A 42 -11.96 5.48 1.11
C GLY A 42 -11.70 5.63 -0.39
N ALA A 43 -10.44 5.78 -0.83
CA ALA A 43 -10.13 6.11 -2.22
C ALA A 43 -10.45 4.99 -3.23
N ILE A 44 -10.61 3.75 -2.77
CA ILE A 44 -10.83 2.58 -3.64
C ILE A 44 -12.11 1.80 -3.29
N GLY A 45 -13.00 2.38 -2.48
CA GLY A 45 -14.23 1.73 -1.99
C GLY A 45 -15.07 1.10 -3.11
N ASP A 46 -15.24 1.81 -4.22
CA ASP A 46 -15.99 1.34 -5.40
C ASP A 46 -15.30 0.18 -6.15
N ARG A 47 -14.06 -0.16 -5.77
CA ARG A 47 -13.21 -1.17 -6.41
C ARG A 47 -12.81 -2.30 -5.47
N LEU A 48 -13.42 -2.40 -4.28
CA LEU A 48 -13.19 -3.53 -3.36
C LEU A 48 -13.55 -4.89 -3.99
N GLY A 49 -14.47 -4.90 -4.96
CA GLY A 49 -14.83 -6.09 -5.74
C GLY A 49 -13.89 -6.41 -6.91
N GLY A 50 -12.92 -5.55 -7.22
CA GLY A 50 -11.95 -5.75 -8.29
C GLY A 50 -11.75 -4.53 -9.19
N GLY A 51 -10.57 -4.45 -9.80
CA GLY A 51 -10.23 -3.42 -10.78
C GLY A 51 -8.89 -2.72 -10.53
N PRO A 52 -8.43 -1.89 -11.47
CA PRO A 52 -7.19 -1.14 -11.31
C PRO A 52 -7.35 -0.07 -10.21
N VAL A 53 -6.34 0.04 -9.34
CA VAL A 53 -6.31 1.02 -8.23
C VAL A 53 -5.02 1.85 -8.21
N LEU A 54 -4.20 1.74 -9.26
CA LEU A 54 -2.89 2.38 -9.31
C LEU A 54 -2.97 3.90 -9.12
N HIS A 55 -3.94 4.57 -9.74
CA HIS A 55 -4.00 6.04 -9.71
C HIS A 55 -4.18 6.57 -8.28
N GLU A 56 -5.05 5.90 -7.53
CA GLU A 56 -5.35 6.22 -6.14
C GLU A 56 -4.21 5.76 -5.22
N MET A 57 -3.72 4.52 -5.42
CA MET A 57 -2.75 3.88 -4.53
C MET A 57 -1.29 4.22 -4.82
N ALA A 58 -0.98 4.92 -5.91
CA ALA A 58 0.36 5.45 -6.17
C ALA A 58 0.85 6.35 -5.01
N ARG A 59 -0.08 7.05 -4.36
CA ARG A 59 0.20 7.95 -3.23
C ARG A 59 0.35 7.24 -1.90
N PHE A 60 0.01 5.95 -1.81
CA PHE A 60 -0.02 5.20 -0.55
C PHE A 60 0.82 3.91 -0.63
N PRO A 61 2.15 4.01 -0.81
CA PRO A 61 2.98 2.81 -0.83
C PRO A 61 3.05 2.12 0.53
N LEU A 62 3.17 0.80 0.48
CA LEU A 62 3.55 -0.03 1.60
C LEU A 62 5.07 0.03 1.79
N ALA A 63 5.52 0.38 2.99
CA ALA A 63 6.91 0.30 3.38
C ALA A 63 7.17 -1.01 4.12
N ILE A 64 7.91 -1.90 3.47
CA ILE A 64 8.25 -3.24 3.99
C ILE A 64 9.74 -3.26 4.33
N GLN A 65 10.09 -3.76 5.52
CA GLN A 65 11.49 -3.96 5.89
C GLN A 65 12.12 -5.03 4.99
N HIS A 66 13.21 -4.68 4.31
CA HIS A 66 13.96 -5.60 3.47
C HIS A 66 15.46 -5.46 3.74
N ARG A 67 16.02 -6.43 4.46
CA ARG A 67 17.41 -6.40 4.95
C ARG A 67 17.63 -5.13 5.79
N ASN A 68 18.52 -4.24 5.35
CA ASN A 68 18.91 -3.01 6.06
C ASN A 68 18.24 -1.75 5.48
N HIS A 69 17.21 -1.89 4.63
CA HIS A 69 16.47 -0.76 4.05
C HIS A 69 14.97 -1.04 3.98
N LEU A 70 14.19 0.01 3.77
CA LEU A 70 12.77 -0.10 3.44
C LEU A 70 12.60 -0.25 1.93
N ARG A 71 11.77 -1.19 1.52
CA ARG A 71 11.28 -1.30 0.14
C ARG A 71 9.87 -0.74 0.08
N LEU A 72 9.62 0.13 -0.89
CA LEU A 72 8.27 0.59 -1.21
C LEU A 72 7.60 -0.37 -2.19
N VAL A 73 6.35 -0.70 -1.92
CA VAL A 73 5.53 -1.53 -2.79
C VAL A 73 4.20 -0.82 -3.03
N HIS A 74 3.86 -0.62 -4.31
CA HIS A 74 2.62 0.01 -4.74
C HIS A 74 1.59 -1.02 -5.18
N ALA A 75 0.33 -0.78 -4.84
CA ALA A 75 -0.79 -1.54 -5.34
C ALA A 75 -1.07 -1.21 -6.82
N ARG A 76 -1.47 -2.23 -7.58
CA ARG A 76 -1.78 -2.16 -9.01
C ARG A 76 -3.27 -2.34 -9.23
N ALA A 77 -3.84 -3.39 -8.67
CA ALA A 77 -5.24 -3.76 -8.85
C ALA A 77 -5.77 -4.52 -7.62
N VAL A 78 -7.06 -4.38 -7.35
CA VAL A 78 -7.80 -5.36 -6.55
C VAL A 78 -8.17 -6.51 -7.48
N VAL A 79 -7.91 -7.73 -7.02
CA VAL A 79 -8.23 -8.99 -7.71
C VAL A 79 -9.18 -9.80 -6.83
N GLU A 80 -9.48 -11.04 -7.23
CA GLU A 80 -10.49 -11.89 -6.59
C GLU A 80 -10.38 -11.94 -5.05
N ASN A 81 -11.54 -11.92 -4.39
CA ASN A 81 -11.68 -12.02 -2.94
C ASN A 81 -10.97 -10.90 -2.14
N GLY A 82 -10.89 -9.69 -2.70
CA GLY A 82 -10.31 -8.52 -2.02
C GLY A 82 -8.79 -8.56 -1.88
N GLN A 83 -8.13 -9.45 -2.63
CA GLN A 83 -6.67 -9.48 -2.73
C GLN A 83 -6.18 -8.29 -3.55
N VAL A 84 -4.95 -7.87 -3.31
CA VAL A 84 -4.33 -6.75 -4.00
C VAL A 84 -3.10 -7.25 -4.74
N GLU A 85 -3.10 -7.14 -6.07
CA GLU A 85 -1.88 -7.30 -6.86
C GLU A 85 -1.01 -6.05 -6.68
N CYS A 86 0.27 -6.26 -6.36
CA CYS A 86 1.27 -5.22 -6.25
C CYS A 86 2.26 -5.25 -7.42
N PHE A 87 3.00 -4.16 -7.64
CA PHE A 87 4.08 -4.14 -8.64
C PHE A 87 5.30 -4.96 -8.23
N GLY A 88 5.56 -5.06 -6.92
CA GLY A 88 6.66 -5.82 -6.34
C GLY A 88 6.18 -6.98 -5.47
N PRO A 89 7.08 -7.91 -5.13
CA PRO A 89 6.75 -9.00 -4.22
C PRO A 89 6.48 -8.48 -2.81
N VAL A 90 5.55 -9.13 -2.11
CA VAL A 90 5.14 -8.84 -0.74
C VAL A 90 5.39 -10.07 0.12
N THR A 91 5.91 -9.87 1.33
CA THR A 91 6.18 -10.94 2.30
C THR A 91 5.33 -10.74 3.54
N VAL A 92 4.96 -11.84 4.19
CA VAL A 92 4.35 -11.82 5.53
C VAL A 92 5.31 -11.14 6.52
N GLY A 93 4.78 -10.27 7.38
CA GLY A 93 5.56 -9.49 8.33
C GLY A 93 5.02 -8.10 8.59
N GLU A 94 5.77 -7.29 9.32
CA GLU A 94 5.40 -5.91 9.61
C GLU A 94 5.48 -5.02 8.36
N VAL A 95 4.51 -4.11 8.25
CA VAL A 95 4.44 -3.11 7.20
C VAL A 95 4.02 -1.77 7.81
N SER A 96 4.57 -0.69 7.26
CA SER A 96 4.13 0.67 7.56
C SER A 96 3.44 1.27 6.35
N PHE A 97 2.42 2.07 6.58
CA PHE A 97 1.79 2.86 5.52
C PHE A 97 2.48 4.20 5.41
N LEU A 98 2.78 4.59 4.17
CA LEU A 98 3.28 5.92 3.84
C LEU A 98 2.28 6.64 2.97
N HIS A 99 2.32 7.97 2.98
CA HIS A 99 1.60 8.78 2.01
C HIS A 99 2.55 9.78 1.35
N SER A 100 2.34 10.07 0.07
CA SER A 100 3.04 11.18 -0.59
C SER A 100 2.73 12.49 0.13
N LYS A 101 3.73 13.36 0.28
CA LYS A 101 3.48 14.70 0.81
C LYS A 101 2.79 15.57 -0.23
N ALA A 102 1.94 16.48 0.24
CA ALA A 102 1.23 17.41 -0.63
C ALA A 102 2.19 18.23 -1.52
N SER A 103 3.35 18.62 -0.98
CA SER A 103 4.40 19.36 -1.69
C SER A 103 4.93 18.64 -2.94
N ASP A 104 4.81 17.32 -2.98
CA ASP A 104 5.41 16.49 -4.05
C ASP A 104 4.36 16.12 -5.11
N VAL A 105 3.08 16.42 -4.85
CA VAL A 105 1.97 16.25 -5.80
C VAL A 105 1.63 17.58 -6.47
N THR A 106 1.80 18.69 -5.75
CA THR A 106 1.74 20.04 -6.31
C THR A 106 3.11 20.42 -6.86
N GLY A 107 3.49 19.84 -8.00
CA GLY A 107 4.41 20.56 -8.86
C GLY A 107 3.76 21.91 -9.15
N ALA A 108 4.34 23.00 -8.67
CA ALA A 108 4.03 24.31 -9.20
C ALA A 108 4.20 24.23 -10.72
N ALA A 109 3.09 24.41 -11.43
CA ALA A 109 3.00 24.78 -12.83
C ALA A 109 1.92 25.87 -12.91
#